data_AF-A0A3A0FY76-F1
#
_entry.id   AF-A0A3A0FY76-F1
#
_cell.length_a   1.000
_cell.length_b   1.000
_cell.length_c   1.000
_cell.angle_alpha   90.00
_cell.angle_beta   90.00
_cell.angle_gamma   90.00
#
_symmetry.space_group_name_H-M   'P 1'
#
loop_
_entity.id
_entity.type
_entity.pdbx_description
1 polymer ?
#
loop_
_entity_poly.entity_id
_entity_poly.type
_entity_poly.pdbx_seq_one_letter_code
_entity_poly.pdbx_strand_id
1 'polypeptide(L)'
;MSARRALSALVLLAIGCAKPEPVPPQYQPAASVLEVVATLRRHLADDTYRFEPARDFSGRNVYRASLIRLESLERVHAESLRAGHLDDVIAFAKARALERLRAYDLAAASHRRAAERDGPLRAEALVAAELDDAIAAAIQLGYEPERPPRGDARPPVAPLDAETAIAAFDERSARLQAIGERAAGTPLEPVVKEELERTDVARARYFVARRSLDPQGEVRALAELQRVATQHRESKNRNRHVLALADLYAALAQEYVEARPPESLWFDPAGFEEMVDSASQLYEAVANQDGTPEKLEAARRLEAFLAFTLRVDRDRFSP
;
A
#
# COMPACT_ATOMS: atom_id res chain seq x y z
N MET A 1 30.79 -71.07 -35.41
CA MET A 1 30.02 -70.18 -34.51
C MET A 1 30.64 -68.78 -34.51
N SER A 2 30.36 -67.90 -35.48
CA SER A 2 30.74 -66.47 -35.37
C SER A 2 30.09 -65.57 -36.43
N ALA A 3 28.77 -65.67 -36.63
CA ALA A 3 28.05 -64.81 -37.58
C ALA A 3 26.73 -64.24 -37.01
N ARG A 4 26.54 -64.30 -35.68
CA ARG A 4 25.33 -63.79 -35.01
C ARG A 4 25.57 -62.59 -34.08
N ARG A 5 26.79 -62.05 -34.02
CA ARG A 5 27.13 -60.91 -33.13
C ARG A 5 27.28 -59.56 -33.82
N ALA A 6 27.23 -59.51 -35.16
CA ALA A 6 27.39 -58.26 -35.91
C ALA A 6 26.05 -57.52 -36.18
N LEU A 7 24.90 -58.15 -35.95
CA LEU A 7 23.59 -57.52 -36.21
C LEU A 7 23.04 -56.72 -35.02
N SER A 8 23.60 -56.88 -33.82
CA SER A 8 23.10 -56.23 -32.60
C SER A 8 23.66 -54.81 -32.39
N ALA A 9 24.69 -54.40 -33.13
CA ALA A 9 25.35 -53.11 -32.94
C ALA A 9 24.80 -51.97 -33.82
N LEU A 10 23.97 -52.27 -34.84
CA LEU A 10 23.42 -51.24 -35.72
C LEU A 10 22.02 -50.72 -35.31
N VAL A 11 21.37 -51.39 -34.35
CA VAL A 11 20.00 -51.03 -33.92
C VAL A 11 20.00 -50.02 -32.75
N LEU A 12 21.13 -49.83 -32.07
CA LEU A 12 21.25 -48.91 -30.92
C LEU A 12 21.58 -47.45 -31.29
N LEU A 13 21.84 -47.15 -32.56
CA LEU A 13 22.12 -45.80 -33.06
C LEU A 13 20.87 -45.06 -33.60
N ALA A 14 19.69 -45.69 -33.51
CA ALA A 14 18.42 -45.13 -33.98
C ALA A 14 17.44 -44.79 -32.83
N ILE A 15 17.93 -44.62 -31.60
CA ILE A 15 17.14 -43.97 -30.53
C ILE A 15 17.18 -42.47 -30.85
N GLY A 16 16.26 -42.08 -31.73
CA GLY A 16 16.11 -40.74 -32.22
C GLY A 16 15.93 -39.75 -31.08
N CYS A 17 16.52 -38.57 -31.28
CA CYS A 17 16.07 -37.34 -30.67
C CYS A 17 14.61 -37.11 -31.09
N ALA A 18 13.67 -37.74 -30.39
CA ALA A 18 12.26 -37.41 -30.50
C ALA A 18 12.11 -35.97 -29.97
N LYS A 19 11.85 -35.03 -30.88
CA LYS A 19 11.40 -33.69 -30.49
C LYS A 19 10.16 -33.89 -29.60
N PRO A 20 10.08 -33.23 -28.43
CA PRO A 20 8.88 -33.28 -27.62
C PRO A 20 7.69 -32.85 -28.48
N GLU A 21 6.62 -33.63 -28.41
CA GLU A 21 5.40 -33.38 -29.16
C GLU A 21 4.86 -31.99 -28.80
N PRO A 22 4.53 -31.13 -29.78
CA PRO A 22 4.06 -29.79 -29.48
C PRO A 22 2.77 -29.86 -28.67
N VAL A 23 2.76 -29.18 -27.53
CA VAL A 23 1.58 -29.09 -26.66
C VAL A 23 0.39 -28.61 -27.49
N PRO A 24 -0.73 -29.35 -27.53
CA PRO A 24 -1.89 -28.98 -28.33
C PRO A 24 -2.36 -27.55 -28.00
N PRO A 25 -2.79 -26.74 -28.99
CA PRO A 25 -3.10 -25.33 -28.79
C PRO A 25 -4.09 -25.05 -27.64
N GLN A 26 -5.04 -25.96 -27.41
CA GLN A 26 -6.03 -25.90 -26.33
C GLN A 26 -5.45 -26.04 -24.90
N TYR A 27 -4.20 -26.52 -24.77
CA TYR A 27 -3.47 -26.62 -23.51
C TYR A 27 -2.32 -25.62 -23.41
N GLN A 28 -2.12 -24.77 -24.43
CA GLN A 28 -1.20 -23.64 -24.32
C GLN A 28 -1.85 -22.56 -23.44
N PRO A 29 -1.08 -21.89 -22.57
CA PRO A 29 -1.64 -20.78 -21.80
C PRO A 29 -2.25 -19.75 -22.75
N ALA A 30 -3.46 -19.29 -22.44
CA ALA A 30 -4.13 -18.28 -23.24
C ALA A 30 -3.34 -16.95 -23.34
N ALA A 31 -2.37 -16.73 -22.46
CA ALA A 31 -1.50 -15.56 -22.44
C ALA A 31 -0.01 -15.94 -22.49
N SER A 32 0.75 -15.26 -23.34
CA SER A 32 2.23 -15.40 -23.38
C SER A 32 2.90 -14.55 -22.29
N VAL A 33 4.14 -14.89 -21.90
CA VAL A 33 4.94 -14.06 -20.96
C VAL A 33 5.01 -12.61 -21.43
N LEU A 34 5.20 -12.39 -22.74
CA LEU A 34 5.28 -11.05 -23.33
C LEU A 34 3.98 -10.26 -23.17
N GLU A 35 2.82 -10.92 -23.27
CA GLU A 35 1.52 -10.27 -23.07
C GLU A 35 1.31 -9.82 -21.62
N VAL A 36 1.68 -10.68 -20.66
CA VAL A 36 1.60 -10.34 -19.23
C VAL A 36 2.55 -9.19 -18.90
N VAL A 37 3.79 -9.26 -19.39
CA VAL A 37 4.80 -8.20 -19.20
C VAL A 37 4.37 -6.90 -19.87
N ALA A 38 3.81 -6.95 -21.09
CA ALA A 38 3.31 -5.76 -21.79
C ALA A 38 2.16 -5.09 -21.03
N THR A 39 1.24 -5.89 -20.48
CA THR A 39 0.15 -5.39 -19.63
C THR A 39 0.72 -4.70 -18.39
N LEU A 40 1.65 -5.35 -17.69
CA LEU A 40 2.30 -4.76 -16.51
C LEU A 40 3.00 -3.45 -16.86
N ARG A 41 3.85 -3.44 -17.90
CA ARG A 41 4.63 -2.26 -18.33
C ARG A 41 3.77 -1.06 -18.65
N ARG A 42 2.59 -1.27 -19.25
CA ARG A 42 1.63 -0.18 -19.50
C ARG A 42 1.23 0.56 -18.22
N HIS A 43 1.09 -0.18 -17.11
CA HIS A 43 0.65 0.34 -15.82
C HIS A 43 1.79 0.65 -14.85
N LEU A 44 3.06 0.42 -15.22
CA LEU A 44 4.21 0.77 -14.38
C LEU A 44 4.47 2.28 -14.32
N ALA A 45 3.98 3.04 -15.29
CA ALA A 45 4.05 4.50 -15.28
C ALA A 45 2.88 5.15 -14.55
N ASP A 46 1.90 4.36 -14.08
CA ASP A 46 0.72 4.91 -13.41
C ASP A 46 1.15 5.58 -12.10
N ASP A 47 0.66 6.82 -11.91
CA ASP A 47 0.79 7.56 -10.67
C ASP A 47 -0.22 7.03 -9.66
N THR A 48 0.14 5.91 -9.03
CA THR A 48 -0.71 5.28 -8.02
C THR A 48 -0.85 6.12 -6.76
N TYR A 49 -0.01 7.14 -6.55
CA TYR A 49 -0.17 8.04 -5.40
C TYR A 49 -1.41 8.92 -5.58
N ARG A 50 -1.63 9.42 -6.80
CA ARG A 50 -2.78 10.29 -7.13
C ARG A 50 -4.02 9.52 -7.57
N PHE A 51 -3.87 8.32 -8.13
CA PHE A 51 -4.96 7.54 -8.71
C PHE A 51 -5.02 6.12 -8.18
N GLU A 52 -6.23 5.54 -8.16
CA GLU A 52 -6.40 4.14 -7.80
C GLU A 52 -5.64 3.21 -8.77
N PRO A 53 -5.02 2.13 -8.26
CA PRO A 53 -4.39 1.13 -9.11
C PRO A 53 -5.33 0.60 -10.18
N ALA A 54 -4.82 0.43 -11.40
CA ALA A 54 -5.59 -0.14 -12.50
C ALA A 54 -6.17 -1.51 -12.13
N ARG A 55 -7.36 -1.78 -12.67
CA ARG A 55 -8.09 -3.05 -12.49
C ARG A 55 -8.23 -3.76 -13.83
N ASP A 56 -8.13 -5.09 -13.80
CA ASP A 56 -8.41 -5.92 -14.96
C ASP A 56 -9.92 -6.01 -15.23
N PHE A 57 -10.31 -6.71 -16.30
CA PHE A 57 -11.73 -6.89 -16.68
C PHE A 57 -12.57 -7.61 -15.60
N SER A 58 -11.93 -8.28 -14.64
CA SER A 58 -12.59 -8.92 -13.50
C SER A 58 -12.65 -8.03 -12.26
N GLY A 59 -12.19 -6.78 -12.35
CA GLY A 59 -12.15 -5.83 -11.25
C GLY A 59 -10.97 -6.04 -10.30
N ARG A 60 -10.03 -6.95 -10.60
CA ARG A 60 -8.87 -7.26 -9.76
C ARG A 60 -7.72 -6.30 -10.04
N ASN A 61 -6.94 -5.97 -9.02
CA ASN A 61 -5.73 -5.16 -9.16
C ASN A 61 -4.77 -5.78 -10.21
N VAL A 62 -4.37 -5.00 -11.22
CA VAL A 62 -3.56 -5.46 -12.37
C VAL A 62 -2.20 -5.98 -11.94
N TYR A 63 -1.56 -5.39 -10.93
CA TYR A 63 -0.25 -5.84 -10.43
C TYR A 63 -0.36 -7.23 -9.79
N ARG A 64 -1.41 -7.46 -8.99
CA ARG A 64 -1.69 -8.76 -8.38
C ARG A 64 -2.04 -9.82 -9.42
N ALA A 65 -2.89 -9.48 -10.39
CA ALA A 65 -3.25 -10.37 -11.47
C ALA A 65 -2.02 -10.75 -12.32
N SER A 66 -1.16 -9.78 -12.65
CA SER A 66 0.09 -10.00 -13.38
C SER A 66 1.05 -10.90 -12.62
N LEU A 67 1.26 -10.66 -11.31
CA LEU A 67 2.12 -11.48 -10.47
C LEU A 67 1.67 -12.96 -10.46
N ILE A 68 0.38 -13.22 -10.23
CA ILE A 68 -0.18 -14.58 -10.23
C ILE A 68 0.00 -15.26 -11.60
N ARG A 69 -0.20 -14.53 -12.69
CA ARG A 69 0.00 -15.05 -14.06
C ARG A 69 1.47 -15.39 -14.30
N LEU A 70 2.41 -14.53 -13.92
CA LEU A 70 3.85 -14.77 -14.03
C LEU A 70 4.29 -15.98 -13.19
N GLU A 71 3.79 -16.14 -11.97
CA GLU A 71 4.04 -17.31 -11.14
C GLU A 71 3.46 -18.60 -11.75
N SER A 72 2.27 -18.52 -12.34
CA SER A 72 1.64 -19.68 -12.99
C SER A 72 2.43 -20.11 -14.23
N LEU A 73 2.86 -19.14 -15.05
CA LEU A 73 3.70 -19.40 -16.23
C LEU A 73 5.06 -19.99 -15.84
N GLU A 74 5.69 -19.49 -14.78
CA GLU A 74 6.95 -20.05 -14.27
C GLU A 74 6.80 -21.52 -13.83
N ARG A 75 5.69 -21.87 -13.16
CA ARG A 75 5.41 -23.24 -12.74
C ARG A 75 5.13 -24.18 -13.92
N VAL A 76 4.32 -23.74 -14.87
CA VAL A 76 3.89 -24.58 -16.02
C VAL A 76 5.01 -24.78 -17.03
N HIS A 77 5.87 -23.77 -17.24
CA HIS A 77 6.96 -23.82 -18.23
C HIS A 77 8.34 -23.86 -17.58
N ALA A 78 8.46 -24.45 -16.39
CA ALA A 78 9.71 -24.47 -15.62
C ALA A 78 10.90 -25.00 -16.43
N GLU A 79 10.71 -26.06 -17.23
CA GLU A 79 11.78 -26.64 -18.06
C GLU A 79 12.15 -25.76 -19.26
N SER A 80 11.16 -25.20 -19.97
CA SER A 80 11.38 -24.33 -21.13
C SER A 80 11.98 -22.97 -20.75
N LEU A 81 11.67 -22.45 -19.56
CA LEU A 81 12.23 -21.20 -19.06
C LEU A 81 13.65 -21.39 -18.51
N ARG A 82 13.94 -22.54 -17.89
CA ARG A 82 15.30 -22.93 -17.48
C ARG A 82 16.27 -23.07 -18.66
N ALA A 83 15.76 -23.42 -19.85
CA ALA A 83 16.53 -23.48 -21.09
C ALA A 83 16.96 -22.09 -21.63
N GLY A 84 16.60 -20.99 -20.96
CA GLY A 84 17.42 -19.77 -20.97
C GLY A 84 16.86 -18.51 -21.61
N HIS A 85 15.56 -18.40 -21.90
CA HIS A 85 15.09 -17.25 -22.71
C HIS A 85 14.30 -16.14 -22.00
N LEU A 86 13.75 -16.31 -20.79
CA LEU A 86 12.93 -15.25 -20.15
C LEU A 86 12.93 -15.24 -18.60
N ASP A 87 13.78 -16.01 -17.93
CA ASP A 87 13.74 -16.10 -16.44
C ASP A 87 14.08 -14.77 -15.77
N ASP A 88 15.08 -14.06 -16.30
CA ASP A 88 15.44 -12.70 -15.87
C ASP A 88 14.30 -11.70 -16.09
N VAL A 89 13.65 -11.76 -17.26
CA VAL A 89 12.47 -10.93 -17.58
C VAL A 89 11.30 -11.21 -16.65
N ILE A 90 11.02 -12.48 -16.36
CA ILE A 90 9.96 -12.88 -15.43
C ILE A 90 10.28 -12.40 -14.02
N ALA A 91 11.50 -12.64 -13.53
CA ALA A 91 11.94 -12.22 -12.21
C ALA A 91 11.86 -10.69 -12.06
N PHE A 92 12.33 -9.94 -13.06
CA PHE A 92 12.24 -8.48 -13.08
C PHE A 92 10.79 -7.99 -13.09
N ALA A 93 9.93 -8.58 -13.92
CA ALA A 93 8.52 -8.21 -13.98
C ALA A 93 7.78 -8.53 -12.67
N LYS A 94 8.08 -9.66 -12.03
CA LYS A 94 7.55 -9.98 -10.71
C LYS A 94 7.99 -8.95 -9.67
N ALA A 95 9.26 -8.55 -9.69
CA ALA A 95 9.77 -7.52 -8.79
C ALA A 95 8.98 -6.21 -8.94
N ARG A 96 8.79 -5.73 -10.17
CA ARG A 96 7.98 -4.52 -10.45
C ARG A 96 6.52 -4.63 -9.99
N ALA A 97 5.92 -5.81 -10.09
CA ALA A 97 4.58 -6.04 -9.54
C ALA A 97 4.59 -6.05 -8.00
N LEU A 98 5.61 -6.62 -7.37
CA LEU A 98 5.79 -6.69 -5.92
C LEU A 98 6.05 -5.30 -5.30
N GLU A 99 6.80 -4.42 -5.98
CA GLU A 99 6.97 -3.01 -5.61
C GLU A 99 5.59 -2.33 -5.42
N ARG A 100 4.69 -2.51 -6.39
CA ARG A 100 3.32 -1.96 -6.38
C ARG A 100 2.39 -2.62 -5.38
N LEU A 101 2.72 -3.85 -4.97
CA LEU A 101 2.03 -4.59 -3.92
C LEU A 101 2.69 -4.40 -2.54
N ARG A 102 3.74 -3.58 -2.47
CA ARG A 102 4.43 -3.18 -1.24
C ARG A 102 5.12 -4.34 -0.52
N ALA A 103 5.54 -5.34 -1.30
CA ALA A 103 6.31 -6.49 -0.84
C ALA A 103 7.78 -6.31 -1.20
N TYR A 104 8.41 -5.27 -0.64
CA TYR A 104 9.72 -4.78 -1.04
C TYR A 104 10.87 -5.77 -0.83
N ASP A 105 10.80 -6.57 0.23
CA ASP A 105 11.78 -7.62 0.49
C ASP A 105 11.74 -8.73 -0.59
N LEU A 106 10.53 -9.11 -1.01
CA LEU A 106 10.32 -10.05 -2.11
C LEU A 106 10.67 -9.41 -3.46
N ALA A 107 10.42 -8.10 -3.63
CA ALA A 107 10.78 -7.35 -4.83
C ALA A 107 12.31 -7.30 -5.00
N ALA A 108 13.04 -6.92 -3.95
CA ALA A 108 14.49 -6.91 -3.93
C ALA A 108 15.09 -8.29 -4.23
N ALA A 109 14.55 -9.35 -3.63
CA ALA A 109 14.96 -10.72 -3.93
C ALA A 109 14.71 -11.11 -5.40
N SER A 110 13.57 -10.69 -5.95
CA SER A 110 13.22 -10.95 -7.36
C SER A 110 14.10 -10.17 -8.33
N HIS A 111 14.44 -8.92 -8.03
CA HIS A 111 15.40 -8.13 -8.81
C HIS A 111 16.81 -8.73 -8.75
N ARG A 112 17.29 -9.16 -7.58
CA ARG A 112 18.56 -9.87 -7.48
C ARG A 112 18.59 -11.13 -8.34
N ARG A 113 17.49 -11.91 -8.33
CA ARG A 113 17.36 -13.08 -9.20
C ARG A 113 17.40 -12.70 -10.69
N ALA A 114 16.77 -11.60 -11.07
CA ALA A 114 16.86 -11.08 -12.45
C ALA A 114 18.31 -10.69 -12.84
N ALA A 115 19.09 -10.21 -11.87
CA ALA A 115 20.49 -9.80 -12.05
C ALA A 115 21.51 -10.95 -12.03
N GLU A 116 21.10 -12.19 -11.69
CA GLU A 116 22.00 -13.36 -11.68
C GLU A 116 22.58 -13.66 -13.07
N ARG A 117 21.81 -13.36 -14.13
CA ARG A 117 22.26 -13.48 -15.52
C ARG A 117 22.93 -12.20 -15.97
N ASP A 118 24.00 -12.35 -16.74
CA ASP A 118 24.69 -11.23 -17.38
C ASP A 118 23.90 -10.77 -18.62
N GLY A 119 22.80 -10.07 -18.35
CA GLY A 119 21.83 -9.60 -19.34
C GLY A 119 21.59 -8.09 -19.26
N PRO A 120 20.84 -7.52 -20.23
CA PRO A 120 20.61 -6.08 -20.32
C PRO A 120 19.87 -5.49 -19.10
N LEU A 121 19.14 -6.31 -18.35
CA LEU A 121 18.40 -5.88 -17.16
C LEU A 121 19.25 -5.85 -15.88
N ARG A 122 20.46 -6.41 -15.89
CA ARG A 122 21.27 -6.62 -14.67
C ARG A 122 21.52 -5.32 -13.90
N ALA A 123 22.00 -4.29 -14.58
CA ALA A 123 22.31 -3.01 -13.94
C ALA A 123 21.06 -2.36 -13.33
N GLU A 124 19.96 -2.32 -14.07
CA GLU A 124 18.69 -1.76 -13.59
C GLU A 124 18.14 -2.56 -12.41
N ALA A 125 18.20 -3.89 -12.47
CA ALA A 125 17.72 -4.78 -11.43
C ALA A 125 18.52 -4.62 -10.13
N LEU A 126 19.86 -4.48 -10.20
CA LEU A 126 20.67 -4.24 -9.00
C LEU A 126 20.33 -2.91 -8.32
N VAL A 127 20.17 -1.83 -9.11
CA VAL A 127 19.78 -0.52 -8.57
C VAL A 127 18.38 -0.57 -7.94
N ALA A 128 17.43 -1.24 -8.60
CA ALA A 128 16.08 -1.39 -8.07
C ALA A 128 16.06 -2.25 -6.79
N ALA A 129 16.84 -3.34 -6.74
CA ALA A 129 16.97 -4.17 -5.55
C ALA A 129 17.52 -3.40 -4.34
N GLU A 130 18.50 -2.53 -4.55
CA GLU A 130 19.05 -1.68 -3.48
C GLU A 130 18.01 -0.68 -2.95
N LEU A 131 17.20 -0.08 -3.84
CA LEU A 131 16.12 0.81 -3.42
C LEU A 131 15.02 0.05 -2.66
N ASP A 132 14.63 -1.13 -3.16
CA ASP A 132 13.63 -1.96 -2.49
C ASP A 132 14.09 -2.44 -1.12
N ASP A 133 15.36 -2.84 -0.95
CA ASP A 133 15.91 -3.17 0.36
C ASP A 133 15.93 -1.95 1.30
N ALA A 134 16.25 -0.76 0.78
CA ALA A 134 16.25 0.47 1.56
C ALA A 134 14.83 0.84 2.02
N ILE A 135 13.82 0.69 1.15
CA ILE A 135 12.41 0.87 1.51
C ILE A 135 12.02 -0.18 2.55
N ALA A 136 12.30 -1.47 2.29
CA ALA A 136 12.00 -2.57 3.19
C ALA A 136 12.55 -2.33 4.60
N ALA A 137 13.79 -1.82 4.71
CA ALA A 137 14.41 -1.48 5.98
C ALA A 137 13.77 -0.27 6.65
N ALA A 138 13.50 0.81 5.89
CA ALA A 138 12.89 2.03 6.43
C ALA A 138 11.49 1.76 6.99
N ILE A 139 10.69 0.93 6.32
CA ILE A 139 9.30 0.67 6.71
C ILE A 139 9.16 -0.23 7.95
N GLN A 140 10.26 -0.83 8.43
CA GLN A 140 10.30 -1.52 9.74
C GLN A 140 10.46 -0.55 10.91
N LEU A 141 10.81 0.72 10.65
CA LEU A 141 10.90 1.75 11.67
C LEU A 141 9.49 2.28 12.03
N GLY A 142 9.33 2.67 13.29
CA GLY A 142 8.09 3.19 13.83
C GLY A 142 7.09 2.11 14.23
N TYR A 143 5.86 2.54 14.50
CA TYR A 143 4.78 1.67 14.93
C TYR A 143 3.63 1.67 13.93
N GLU A 144 3.26 0.49 13.46
CA GLU A 144 2.12 0.31 12.58
C GLU A 144 1.42 -1.03 12.89
N PRO A 145 0.31 -1.03 13.64
CA PRO A 145 -0.29 -2.27 14.17
C PRO A 145 -0.81 -3.21 13.08
N GLU A 146 -1.24 -2.65 11.95
CA GLU A 146 -1.74 -3.41 10.80
C GLU A 146 -0.62 -4.08 10.00
N ARG A 147 0.66 -3.73 10.25
CA ARG A 147 1.80 -4.30 9.55
C ARG A 147 2.50 -5.32 10.45
N PRO A 148 2.51 -6.62 10.09
CA PRO A 148 3.30 -7.59 10.83
C PRO A 148 4.80 -7.25 10.68
N PRO A 149 5.57 -7.32 11.78
CA PRO A 149 7.01 -7.13 11.73
C PRO A 149 7.65 -8.27 10.93
N ARG A 150 8.80 -7.98 10.31
CA ARG A 150 9.49 -8.99 9.50
C ARG A 150 9.89 -10.20 10.36
N GLY A 151 9.34 -11.37 10.02
CA GLY A 151 9.70 -12.64 10.67
C GLY A 151 9.02 -12.92 12.02
N ASP A 152 8.12 -12.04 12.48
CA ASP A 152 7.30 -12.30 13.68
C ASP A 152 5.81 -12.08 13.35
N ALA A 153 4.98 -13.05 13.74
CA ALA A 153 3.54 -13.02 13.50
C ALA A 153 2.79 -12.12 14.50
N ARG A 154 3.45 -11.68 15.58
CA ARG A 154 2.84 -10.78 16.55
C ARG A 154 2.91 -9.34 16.05
N PRO A 155 1.80 -8.58 16.13
CA PRO A 155 1.84 -7.16 15.82
C PRO A 155 2.84 -6.47 16.76
N PRO A 156 3.55 -5.42 16.29
CA PRO A 156 4.43 -4.66 17.16
C PRO A 156 3.61 -4.10 18.32
N VAL A 157 4.23 -3.92 19.49
CA VAL A 157 3.60 -3.20 20.61
C VAL A 157 3.94 -1.73 20.45
N ALA A 158 2.94 -0.85 20.55
CA ALA A 158 3.18 0.58 20.50
C ALA A 158 4.16 0.99 21.62
N PRO A 159 5.22 1.75 21.31
CA PRO A 159 6.04 2.35 22.36
C PRO A 159 5.15 3.13 23.32
N LEU A 160 5.37 2.95 24.62
CA LEU A 160 4.67 3.75 25.63
C LEU A 160 5.24 5.17 25.70
N ASP A 161 6.52 5.32 25.39
CA ASP A 161 7.21 6.60 25.36
C ASP A 161 6.95 7.33 24.02
N ALA A 162 6.45 8.56 24.13
CA ALA A 162 6.16 9.40 22.98
C ALA A 162 7.44 9.85 22.26
N GLU A 163 8.52 10.15 22.98
CA GLU A 163 9.78 10.61 22.37
C GLU A 163 10.39 9.53 21.48
N THR A 164 10.45 8.29 21.98
CA THR A 164 10.89 7.13 21.21
C THR A 164 10.02 6.91 19.96
N ALA A 165 8.70 7.02 20.09
CA ALA A 165 7.80 6.86 18.94
C ALA A 165 8.02 7.94 17.87
N ILE A 166 8.16 9.20 18.29
CA ILE A 166 8.42 10.33 17.39
C ILE A 166 9.74 10.13 16.65
N ALA A 167 10.82 9.83 17.39
CA ALA A 167 12.14 9.61 16.80
C ALA A 167 12.11 8.51 15.73
N ALA A 168 11.37 7.43 15.99
CA ALA A 168 11.23 6.33 15.02
C ALA A 168 10.44 6.75 13.76
N PHE A 169 9.38 7.56 13.90
CA PHE A 169 8.66 8.10 12.75
C PHE A 169 9.47 9.12 11.97
N ASP A 170 10.21 10.01 12.66
CA ASP A 170 11.08 11.01 12.04
C ASP A 170 12.21 10.33 11.27
N GLU A 171 12.84 9.30 11.84
CA GLU A 171 13.86 8.51 11.16
C GLU A 171 13.30 7.80 9.93
N ARG A 172 12.11 7.18 10.04
CA ARG A 172 11.43 6.55 8.89
C ARG A 172 11.16 7.56 7.78
N SER A 173 10.59 8.72 8.11
CA SER A 173 10.29 9.78 7.14
C SER A 173 11.55 10.32 6.48
N ALA A 174 12.61 10.58 7.24
CA ALA A 174 13.89 11.06 6.70
C ALA A 174 14.50 10.05 5.73
N ARG A 175 14.50 8.75 6.07
CA ARG A 175 14.99 7.70 5.17
C ARG A 175 14.15 7.60 3.89
N LEU A 176 12.83 7.63 4.01
CA LEU A 176 11.93 7.57 2.85
C LEU A 176 12.04 8.82 1.96
N GLN A 177 12.28 10.01 2.54
CA GLN A 177 12.56 11.23 1.77
C GLN A 177 13.85 11.09 0.95
N ALA A 178 14.94 10.64 1.57
CA ALA A 178 16.21 10.39 0.88
C ALA A 178 16.09 9.32 -0.23
N ILE A 179 15.28 8.28 0.01
CA ILE A 179 14.94 7.29 -1.04
C ILE A 179 14.12 7.94 -2.16
N GLY A 180 13.18 8.82 -1.81
CA GLY A 180 12.32 9.53 -2.77
C GLY A 180 13.12 10.40 -3.74
N GLU A 181 14.18 11.05 -3.28
CA GLU A 181 15.10 11.82 -4.14
C GLU A 181 15.76 10.92 -5.20
N ARG A 182 16.16 9.70 -4.81
CA ARG A 182 16.76 8.70 -5.73
C ARG A 182 15.73 8.06 -6.65
N ALA A 183 14.48 7.93 -6.19
CA ALA A 183 13.40 7.31 -6.94
C ALA A 183 12.68 8.28 -7.88
N ALA A 184 12.99 9.58 -7.83
CA ALA A 184 12.35 10.62 -8.64
C ALA A 184 12.44 10.31 -10.15
N GLY A 185 11.31 10.42 -10.85
CA GLY A 185 11.19 10.10 -12.27
C GLY A 185 11.21 8.60 -12.60
N THR A 186 11.28 7.72 -11.59
CA THR A 186 11.22 6.27 -11.77
C THR A 186 9.83 5.71 -11.43
N PRO A 187 9.50 4.47 -11.85
CA PRO A 187 8.27 3.79 -11.44
C PRO A 187 8.06 3.64 -9.92
N LEU A 188 9.13 3.80 -9.12
CA LEU A 188 9.07 3.72 -7.65
C LEU A 188 8.63 5.03 -6.99
N GLU A 189 8.67 6.17 -7.69
CA GLU A 189 8.33 7.47 -7.09
C GLU A 189 6.94 7.49 -6.42
N PRO A 190 5.85 7.03 -7.07
CA PRO A 190 4.53 7.03 -6.43
C PRO A 190 4.50 6.10 -5.21
N VAL A 191 5.24 4.99 -5.27
CA VAL A 191 5.30 4.00 -4.20
C VAL A 191 5.98 4.57 -2.95
N VAL A 192 7.06 5.33 -3.11
CA VAL A 192 7.74 5.99 -1.99
C VAL A 192 6.86 7.10 -1.40
N LYS A 193 6.13 7.87 -2.22
CA LYS A 193 5.16 8.85 -1.74
C LYS A 193 4.05 8.22 -0.91
N GLU A 194 3.54 7.06 -1.34
CA GLU A 194 2.56 6.28 -0.57
C GLU A 194 3.12 5.79 0.78
N GLU A 195 4.38 5.35 0.84
CA GLU A 195 5.02 4.96 2.11
C GLU A 195 5.25 6.15 3.05
N LEU A 196 5.60 7.32 2.52
CA LEU A 196 5.70 8.57 3.29
C LEU A 196 4.35 8.94 3.89
N GLU A 197 3.30 8.99 3.05
CA GLU A 197 1.93 9.23 3.51
C GLU A 197 1.51 8.27 4.61
N ARG A 198 1.79 6.98 4.43
CA ARG A 198 1.43 5.98 5.43
C ARG A 198 2.21 6.13 6.74
N THR A 199 3.46 6.59 6.67
CA THR A 199 4.25 6.93 7.86
C THR A 199 3.60 8.07 8.63
N ASP A 200 3.17 9.12 7.92
CA ASP A 200 2.51 10.28 8.51
C ASP A 200 1.12 9.93 9.08
N VAL A 201 0.35 9.09 8.38
CA VAL A 201 -0.93 8.56 8.88
C VAL A 201 -0.72 7.68 10.12
N ALA A 202 0.29 6.82 10.14
CA ALA A 202 0.59 5.96 11.29
C ALA A 202 0.97 6.79 12.51
N ARG A 203 1.76 7.85 12.32
CA ARG A 203 2.10 8.83 13.36
C ARG A 203 0.86 9.55 13.89
N ALA A 204 -0.02 10.04 13.02
CA ALA A 204 -1.26 10.70 13.46
C ALA A 204 -2.16 9.74 14.27
N ARG A 205 -2.34 8.49 13.79
CA ARG A 205 -3.08 7.45 14.51
C ARG A 205 -2.49 7.14 15.88
N TYR A 206 -1.17 7.12 16.01
CA TYR A 206 -0.50 6.94 17.30
C TYR A 206 -0.90 8.01 18.31
N PHE A 207 -0.90 9.29 17.90
CA PHE A 207 -1.30 10.39 18.78
C PHE A 207 -2.80 10.40 19.09
N VAL A 208 -3.65 10.13 18.10
CA VAL A 208 -5.10 10.01 18.32
C VAL A 208 -5.43 8.93 19.35
N ALA A 209 -4.78 7.77 19.25
CA ALA A 209 -4.99 6.63 20.17
C ALA A 209 -4.50 6.90 21.60
N ARG A 210 -3.59 7.86 21.79
CA ARG A 210 -2.96 8.17 23.08
C ARG A 210 -3.31 9.56 23.61
N ARG A 211 -4.22 10.29 22.94
CA ARG A 211 -4.53 11.69 23.24
C ARG A 211 -4.98 11.91 24.69
N SER A 212 -5.62 10.93 25.31
CA SER A 212 -6.10 11.00 26.70
C SER A 212 -5.00 10.79 27.75
N LEU A 213 -3.78 10.41 27.35
CA LEU A 213 -2.65 10.15 28.25
C LEU A 213 -1.80 11.39 28.51
N ASP A 214 -1.98 12.46 27.73
CA ASP A 214 -1.20 13.69 27.77
C ASP A 214 -2.17 14.87 27.87
N PRO A 215 -1.96 15.82 28.80
CA PRO A 215 -2.75 17.06 28.87
C PRO A 215 -2.87 17.85 27.56
N GLN A 216 -1.88 17.76 26.67
CA GLN A 216 -1.91 18.39 25.34
C GLN A 216 -2.20 17.40 24.20
N GLY A 217 -2.59 16.18 24.52
CA GLY A 217 -2.74 15.10 23.55
C GLY A 217 -3.80 15.36 22.49
N GLU A 218 -4.90 16.02 22.83
CA GLU A 218 -5.97 16.39 21.88
C GLU A 218 -5.48 17.40 20.83
N VAL A 219 -4.88 18.50 21.29
CA VAL A 219 -4.28 19.54 20.43
C VAL A 219 -3.25 18.92 19.50
N ARG A 220 -2.43 18.00 20.03
CA ARG A 220 -1.41 17.30 19.27
C ARG A 220 -2.01 16.35 18.24
N ALA A 221 -3.04 15.60 18.59
CA ALA A 221 -3.73 14.70 17.67
C ALA A 221 -4.39 15.46 16.51
N LEU A 222 -5.05 16.59 16.80
CA LEU A 222 -5.61 17.49 15.79
C LEU A 222 -4.53 18.04 14.86
N ALA A 223 -3.43 18.53 15.43
CA ALA A 223 -2.31 19.06 14.64
C ALA A 223 -1.69 18.02 13.69
N GLU A 224 -1.54 16.77 14.14
CA GLU A 224 -1.00 15.70 13.30
C GLU A 224 -1.97 15.29 12.18
N LEU A 225 -3.28 15.20 12.45
CA LEU A 225 -4.28 14.93 11.40
C LEU A 225 -4.38 16.08 10.40
N GLN A 226 -4.32 17.33 10.86
CA GLN A 226 -4.31 18.51 9.99
C GLN A 226 -3.05 18.54 9.11
N ARG A 227 -1.89 18.17 9.68
CA ARG A 227 -0.63 18.03 8.92
C ARG A 227 -0.79 16.99 7.81
N VAL A 228 -1.33 15.80 8.10
CA VAL A 228 -1.57 14.74 7.10
C VAL A 228 -2.48 15.25 5.98
N ALA A 229 -3.62 15.86 6.33
CA ALA A 229 -4.58 16.36 5.35
C ALA A 229 -3.99 17.46 4.43
N THR A 230 -3.11 18.30 4.98
CA THR A 230 -2.45 19.39 4.25
C THR A 230 -1.31 18.89 3.36
N GLN A 231 -0.44 18.05 3.93
CA GLN A 231 0.78 17.56 3.27
C GLN A 231 0.46 16.61 2.11
N HIS A 232 -0.60 15.81 2.25
CA HIS A 232 -1.00 14.80 1.25
C HIS A 232 -2.21 15.21 0.41
N ARG A 233 -2.34 16.51 0.10
CA ARG A 233 -3.45 17.05 -0.70
C ARG A 233 -3.57 16.49 -2.12
N GLU A 234 -2.49 15.91 -2.64
CA GLU A 234 -2.48 15.29 -3.97
C GLU A 234 -2.77 13.78 -3.93
N SER A 235 -2.79 13.18 -2.74
CA SER A 235 -3.05 11.75 -2.59
C SER A 235 -4.47 11.41 -3.01
N LYS A 236 -4.64 10.23 -3.61
CA LYS A 236 -5.96 9.59 -3.81
C LYS A 236 -6.77 9.46 -2.52
N ASN A 237 -6.09 9.42 -1.36
CA ASN A 237 -6.74 9.31 -0.04
C ASN A 237 -7.03 10.66 0.62
N ARG A 238 -6.81 11.80 -0.06
CA ARG A 238 -7.01 13.14 0.54
C ARG A 238 -8.32 13.26 1.31
N ASN A 239 -9.43 12.81 0.73
CA ASN A 239 -10.74 12.92 1.38
C ASN A 239 -10.85 12.05 2.64
N ARG A 240 -10.18 10.90 2.67
CA ARG A 240 -10.11 10.08 3.89
C ARG A 240 -9.33 10.77 5.00
N HIS A 241 -8.29 11.52 4.67
CA HIS A 241 -7.54 12.31 5.66
C HIS A 241 -8.37 13.44 6.23
N VAL A 242 -9.14 14.14 5.39
CA VAL A 242 -10.09 15.18 5.83
C VAL A 242 -11.19 14.57 6.71
N LEU A 243 -11.73 13.41 6.33
CA LEU A 243 -12.71 12.69 7.14
C LEU A 243 -12.15 12.25 8.48
N ALA A 244 -10.92 11.74 8.54
CA ALA A 244 -10.30 11.38 9.82
C ALA A 244 -10.15 12.58 10.76
N LEU A 245 -9.86 13.77 10.24
CA LEU A 245 -9.84 15.01 11.01
C LEU A 245 -11.26 15.41 11.49
N ALA A 246 -12.26 15.33 10.61
CA ALA A 246 -13.66 15.59 10.96
C ALA A 246 -14.17 14.63 12.05
N ASP A 247 -13.82 13.34 11.94
CA ASP A 247 -14.16 12.31 12.91
C ASP A 247 -13.57 12.63 14.29
N LEU A 248 -12.34 13.15 14.37
CA LEU A 248 -11.75 13.53 15.65
C LEU A 248 -12.48 14.73 16.26
N TYR A 249 -12.79 15.77 15.50
CA TYR A 249 -13.59 16.89 16.02
C TYR A 249 -14.97 16.43 16.51
N ALA A 250 -15.62 15.53 15.76
CA ALA A 250 -16.92 14.98 16.15
C ALA A 250 -16.83 14.15 17.44
N ALA A 251 -15.77 13.34 17.59
CA ALA A 251 -15.51 12.58 18.81
C ALA A 251 -15.24 13.50 20.01
N LEU A 252 -14.43 14.55 19.83
CA LEU A 252 -14.17 15.54 20.89
C LEU A 252 -15.45 16.26 21.34
N ALA A 253 -16.34 16.61 20.40
CA ALA A 253 -17.63 17.20 20.73
C ALA A 253 -18.53 16.24 21.55
N GLN A 254 -18.50 14.94 21.24
CA GLN A 254 -19.23 13.93 22.01
C GLN A 254 -18.63 13.74 23.41
N GLU A 255 -17.31 13.58 23.50
CA GLU A 255 -16.57 13.45 24.76
C GLU A 255 -16.77 14.67 25.67
N TYR A 256 -16.83 15.86 25.07
CA TYR A 256 -17.13 17.10 25.77
C TYR A 256 -18.51 17.08 26.43
N VAL A 257 -19.54 16.67 25.69
CA VAL A 257 -20.93 16.57 26.20
C VAL A 257 -21.03 15.50 27.29
N GLU A 258 -20.31 14.38 27.16
CA GLU A 258 -20.27 13.34 28.18
C GLU A 258 -19.61 13.82 29.47
N ALA A 259 -18.51 14.57 29.36
CA ALA A 259 -17.80 15.13 30.51
C ALA A 259 -18.54 16.32 31.14
N ARG A 260 -19.28 17.08 30.33
CA ARG A 260 -20.00 18.29 30.72
C ARG A 260 -21.41 18.19 30.12
N PRO A 261 -22.38 17.64 30.86
CA PRO A 261 -23.76 17.55 30.36
C PRO A 261 -24.31 18.93 29.98
N PRO A 262 -25.13 19.05 28.91
CA PRO A 262 -25.60 20.35 28.40
C PRO A 262 -26.45 21.15 29.40
N GLU A 263 -27.09 20.48 30.35
CA GLU A 263 -27.89 21.08 31.42
C GLU A 263 -27.02 21.65 32.55
N SER A 264 -25.72 21.35 32.55
CA SER A 264 -24.77 21.75 33.58
C SER A 264 -24.30 23.19 33.40
N LEU A 265 -24.11 23.90 34.52
CA LEU A 265 -23.48 25.23 34.52
C LEU A 265 -22.01 25.21 34.05
N TRP A 266 -21.38 24.04 34.02
CA TRP A 266 -20.02 23.84 33.54
C TRP A 266 -19.93 23.64 32.03
N PHE A 267 -21.07 23.60 31.33
CA PHE A 267 -21.11 23.53 29.88
C PHE A 267 -20.72 24.90 29.31
N ASP A 268 -19.53 24.99 28.71
CA ASP A 268 -19.15 26.13 27.86
C ASP A 268 -19.66 25.90 26.43
N PRO A 269 -20.63 26.68 25.96
CA PRO A 269 -21.18 26.52 24.62
C PRO A 269 -20.21 26.90 23.51
N ALA A 270 -19.33 27.88 23.74
CA ALA A 270 -18.47 28.39 22.69
C ALA A 270 -17.45 27.33 22.26
N GLY A 271 -16.83 26.64 23.23
CA GLY A 271 -15.93 25.53 22.93
C GLY A 271 -16.63 24.36 22.23
N PHE A 272 -17.89 24.06 22.60
CA PHE A 272 -18.67 23.03 21.91
C PHE A 272 -18.98 23.42 20.45
N GLU A 273 -19.45 24.65 20.23
CA GLU A 273 -19.78 25.20 18.91
C GLU A 273 -18.54 25.19 17.99
N GLU A 274 -17.35 25.52 18.49
CA GLU A 274 -16.11 25.47 17.71
C GLU A 274 -15.80 24.06 17.16
N MET A 275 -15.98 23.02 17.97
CA MET A 275 -15.78 21.63 17.55
C MET A 275 -16.84 21.19 16.54
N VAL A 276 -18.10 21.60 16.76
CA VAL A 276 -19.22 21.32 15.87
C VAL A 276 -19.02 21.95 14.50
N ASP A 277 -18.65 23.23 14.47
CA ASP A 277 -18.41 23.97 13.24
C ASP A 277 -17.24 23.35 12.47
N SER A 278 -16.14 23.03 13.16
CA SER A 278 -14.96 22.41 12.55
C SER A 278 -15.29 21.05 11.91
N ALA A 279 -16.00 20.16 12.64
CA ALA A 279 -16.41 18.87 12.10
C ALA A 279 -17.36 19.03 10.90
N SER A 280 -18.37 19.88 11.03
CA SER A 280 -19.40 20.08 10.00
C SER A 280 -18.79 20.62 8.71
N GLN A 281 -17.94 21.65 8.80
CA GLN A 281 -17.25 22.23 7.65
C GLN A 281 -16.39 21.19 6.91
N LEU A 282 -15.68 20.32 7.64
CA LEU A 282 -14.83 19.30 7.03
C LEU A 282 -15.66 18.19 6.36
N TYR A 283 -16.76 17.75 6.98
CA TYR A 283 -17.66 16.80 6.33
C TYR A 283 -18.31 17.39 5.08
N GLU A 284 -18.79 18.63 5.14
CA GLU A 284 -19.37 19.33 3.99
C GLU A 284 -18.35 19.48 2.85
N ALA A 285 -17.10 19.80 3.17
CA ALA A 285 -16.03 19.92 2.18
C ALA A 285 -15.78 18.61 1.41
N VAL A 286 -16.02 17.45 2.01
CA VAL A 286 -15.93 16.14 1.34
C VAL A 286 -17.25 15.75 0.67
N ALA A 287 -18.39 15.99 1.32
CA ALA A 287 -19.71 15.67 0.79
C ALA A 287 -20.07 16.45 -0.49
N ASN A 288 -19.45 17.62 -0.69
CA ASN A 288 -19.64 18.43 -1.89
C ASN A 288 -18.73 18.03 -3.07
N GLN A 289 -17.87 17.02 -2.92
CA GLN A 289 -16.98 16.57 -4.00
C GLN A 289 -17.60 15.44 -4.82
N ASP A 290 -18.07 15.78 -6.02
CA ASP A 290 -18.62 14.82 -6.97
C ASP A 290 -17.57 13.81 -7.48
N GLY A 291 -18.02 12.57 -7.72
CA GLY A 291 -17.20 11.51 -8.30
C GLY A 291 -16.27 10.80 -7.32
N THR A 292 -16.30 11.13 -6.03
CA THR A 292 -15.48 10.48 -4.99
C THR A 292 -16.30 9.44 -4.20
N PRO A 293 -15.72 8.27 -3.86
CA PRO A 293 -16.44 7.28 -3.06
C PRO A 293 -16.75 7.76 -1.64
N GLU A 294 -15.91 8.65 -1.08
CA GLU A 294 -16.06 9.23 0.25
C GLU A 294 -17.26 10.19 0.36
N LYS A 295 -17.82 10.69 -0.75
CA LYS A 295 -18.94 11.65 -0.74
C LYS A 295 -20.14 11.16 0.08
N LEU A 296 -20.59 9.92 -0.19
CA LEU A 296 -21.77 9.37 0.48
C LEU A 296 -21.49 9.11 1.96
N GLU A 297 -20.27 8.67 2.28
CA GLU A 297 -19.83 8.47 3.66
C GLU A 297 -19.83 9.80 4.43
N ALA A 298 -19.24 10.84 3.86
CA ALA A 298 -19.20 12.18 4.44
C ALA A 298 -20.61 12.73 4.71
N ALA A 299 -21.51 12.64 3.73
CA ALA A 299 -22.88 13.13 3.86
C ALA A 299 -23.65 12.42 4.99
N ARG A 300 -23.48 11.09 5.13
CA ARG A 300 -24.14 10.33 6.19
C ARG A 300 -23.56 10.59 7.57
N ARG A 301 -22.24 10.76 7.67
CA ARG A 301 -21.59 11.14 8.93
C ARG A 301 -22.02 12.55 9.36
N LEU A 302 -22.10 13.49 8.43
CA LEU A 302 -22.63 14.83 8.70
C LEU A 302 -24.07 14.79 9.21
N GLU A 303 -24.96 14.08 8.52
CA GLU A 303 -26.36 13.93 8.92
C GLU A 303 -26.49 13.36 10.35
N ALA A 304 -25.74 12.30 10.65
CA ALA A 304 -25.73 11.70 11.97
C ALA A 304 -25.17 12.66 13.04
N PHE A 305 -24.13 13.42 12.69
CA PHE A 305 -23.51 14.38 13.60
C PHE A 305 -24.42 15.58 13.88
N LEU A 306 -25.10 16.14 12.88
CA LEU A 306 -26.08 17.22 13.05
C LEU A 306 -27.30 16.76 13.88
N ALA A 307 -27.73 15.50 13.75
CA ALA A 307 -28.77 14.97 14.62
C ALA A 307 -28.31 14.91 16.09
N PHE A 308 -27.04 14.60 16.33
CA PHE A 308 -26.45 14.67 17.67
C PHE A 308 -26.44 16.10 18.22
N THR A 309 -26.05 17.11 17.43
CA THR A 309 -26.00 18.50 17.89
C THR A 309 -27.38 19.06 18.21
N LEU A 310 -28.39 18.75 17.39
CA LEU A 310 -29.79 19.13 17.66
C LEU A 310 -30.31 18.57 19.00
N ARG A 311 -29.88 17.37 19.38
CA ARG A 311 -30.22 16.80 20.70
C ARG A 311 -29.57 17.61 21.83
N VAL A 312 -28.29 17.94 21.69
CA VAL A 312 -27.55 18.74 22.68
C VAL A 312 -28.20 20.11 22.86
N ASP A 313 -28.55 20.78 21.76
CA ASP A 313 -29.23 22.09 21.81
C ASP A 313 -30.59 21.99 22.49
N ARG A 314 -31.39 20.96 22.17
CA ARG A 314 -32.67 20.74 22.86
C ARG A 314 -32.47 20.59 24.37
N ASP A 315 -31.50 19.79 24.78
CA ASP A 315 -31.25 19.48 26.20
C ASP A 315 -30.70 20.72 26.95
N ARG A 316 -29.96 21.61 26.26
CA ARG A 316 -29.51 22.92 26.81
C ARG A 316 -30.64 23.90 27.11
N PHE A 317 -31.74 23.84 26.34
CA PHE A 317 -32.84 24.82 26.42
C PHE A 317 -34.17 24.24 26.95
N SER A 318 -34.22 22.96 27.29
CA SER A 318 -35.42 22.31 27.86
C SER A 318 -35.32 22.22 29.40
N PRO A 319 -36.34 22.68 30.16
CA PRO A 319 -36.33 22.67 31.63
C PRO A 319 -36.37 21.29 32.29
#